data_AF-A0A3C1JL23-F1
#
_entry.id   AF-A0A3C1JL23-F1
#
_cell.length_a   1.000
_cell.length_b   1.000
_cell.length_c   1.000
_cell.angle_alpha   90.00
_cell.angle_beta   90.00
_cell.angle_gamma   90.00
#
_symmetry.space_group_name_H-M   'P 1'
#
loop_
_entity.id
_entity.type
_entity.pdbx_description
1 polymer ?
#
loop_
_entity_poly.entity_id
_entity_poly.type
_entity_poly.pdbx_seq_one_letter_code
_entity_poly.pdbx_strand_id
1 'polypeptide(L)'
;MCRPWLEDERKLLRPSLIIPIGQMAIRVMTGRKVLSDLIGTTLVVDGIACIPLPHPSGASSWIYGPGNRDRLSAALKHIGKWWDSQIAGSGTPD
;
A
#
# COMPACT_ATOMS: atom_id res chain seq x y z
N MET A 1 -2.60 -20.78 2.30
CA MET A 1 -2.00 -21.25 3.56
C MET A 1 -1.41 -20.14 4.44
N CYS A 2 -1.18 -18.90 3.96
CA CYS A 2 -0.60 -17.84 4.81
C CYS A 2 -1.61 -16.85 5.44
N ARG A 3 -2.89 -16.90 5.04
CA ARG A 3 -3.89 -15.89 5.41
C ARG A 3 -4.19 -15.82 6.92
N PRO A 4 -4.30 -16.93 7.67
CA PRO A 4 -4.55 -16.86 9.12
C PRO A 4 -3.47 -16.06 9.86
N TRP A 5 -2.19 -16.32 9.53
CA TRP A 5 -1.05 -15.62 10.12
C TRP A 5 -1.06 -14.12 9.82
N LEU A 6 -1.41 -13.74 8.59
CA LEU A 6 -1.54 -12.33 8.21
C LEU A 6 -2.64 -11.61 8.99
N GLU A 7 -3.79 -12.26 9.21
CA GLU A 7 -4.86 -11.67 10.01
C GLU A 7 -4.45 -11.53 11.49
N ASP A 8 -3.71 -12.50 12.03
CA ASP A 8 -3.23 -12.44 13.40
C ASP A 8 -2.15 -11.37 13.59
N GLU A 9 -1.23 -11.22 12.63
CA GLU A 9 -0.25 -10.12 12.62
C GLU A 9 -0.94 -8.76 12.53
N ARG A 10 -1.98 -8.63 11.69
CA ARG A 10 -2.77 -7.39 11.59
C ARG A 10 -3.49 -7.05 12.90
N LYS A 11 -4.06 -8.04 13.58
CA LYS A 11 -4.68 -7.85 14.90
C LYS A 11 -3.66 -7.46 15.97
N LEU A 12 -2.46 -8.03 15.91
CA LEU A 12 -1.39 -7.74 16.87
C LEU A 12 -0.82 -6.33 16.67
N LEU A 13 -0.41 -6.00 15.44
CA LEU A 13 0.25 -4.74 15.12
C LEU A 13 -0.71 -3.55 15.04
N ARG A 14 -2.00 -3.79 14.75
CA ARG A 14 -3.02 -2.74 14.55
C ARG A 14 -2.51 -1.59 13.67
N PRO A 15 -2.02 -1.89 12.45
CA PRO A 15 -1.38 -0.88 11.61
C PRO A 15 -2.40 0.18 11.18
N SER A 16 -1.97 1.43 11.18
CA SER A 16 -2.75 2.55 10.62
C SER A 16 -2.54 2.72 9.10
N LEU A 17 -1.48 2.11 8.54
CA LEU A 17 -1.21 2.01 7.10
C LEU A 17 -0.71 0.60 6.72
N ILE A 18 -1.23 0.07 5.62
CA ILE A 18 -0.75 -1.16 4.96
C ILE A 18 -0.30 -0.82 3.54
N ILE A 19 0.85 -1.35 3.12
CA ILE A 19 1.41 -1.17 1.77
C ILE A 19 1.41 -2.53 1.06
N PRO A 20 0.32 -2.92 0.36
CA PRO A 20 0.30 -4.18 -0.37
C PRO A 20 1.15 -4.10 -1.64
N ILE A 21 2.09 -5.03 -1.78
CA ILE A 21 3.05 -5.09 -2.90
C ILE A 21 2.66 -6.21 -3.87
N GLY A 22 2.35 -5.84 -5.11
CA GLY A 22 1.99 -6.78 -6.17
C GLY A 22 0.54 -7.25 -6.16
N GLN A 23 0.09 -7.79 -7.30
CA GLN A 23 -1.33 -8.04 -7.56
C GLN A 23 -2.00 -8.92 -6.50
N MET A 24 -1.32 -9.99 -6.03
CA MET A 24 -1.90 -10.89 -5.04
C MET A 24 -2.12 -10.19 -3.69
N ALA A 25 -1.12 -9.47 -3.19
CA ALA A 25 -1.24 -8.74 -1.92
C ALA A 25 -2.35 -7.68 -2.00
N ILE A 26 -2.39 -6.91 -3.10
CA ILE A 26 -3.43 -5.89 -3.29
C ILE A 26 -4.81 -6.57 -3.35
N ARG A 27 -4.95 -7.73 -4.00
CA ARG A 27 -6.22 -8.45 -4.05
C ARG A 27 -6.69 -8.89 -2.68
N VAL A 28 -5.79 -9.49 -1.90
CA VAL A 28 -6.10 -10.01 -0.57
C VAL A 28 -6.44 -8.87 0.38
N MET A 29 -5.73 -7.74 0.31
CA MET A 29 -5.95 -6.58 1.17
C MET A 29 -7.15 -5.74 0.78
N THR A 30 -7.47 -5.60 -0.50
CA THR A 30 -8.50 -4.63 -0.95
C THR A 30 -9.80 -5.29 -1.41
N GLY A 31 -9.81 -6.60 -1.66
CA GLY A 31 -10.94 -7.32 -2.24
C GLY A 31 -11.24 -6.97 -3.71
N ARG A 32 -10.48 -6.07 -4.35
CA ARG A 32 -10.73 -5.59 -5.72
C ARG A 32 -10.12 -6.51 -6.77
N LYS A 33 -10.69 -6.53 -7.98
CA LYS A 33 -10.24 -7.38 -9.10
C LYS A 33 -9.27 -6.68 -10.07
N VAL A 34 -9.44 -5.38 -10.30
CA VAL A 34 -8.59 -4.58 -11.20
C VAL A 34 -7.62 -3.75 -10.36
N LEU A 35 -6.42 -4.30 -10.15
CA LEU A 35 -5.54 -3.94 -9.03
C LEU A 35 -4.36 -3.07 -9.46
N SER A 36 -3.96 -3.12 -10.73
CA SER A 36 -2.92 -2.28 -11.32
C SER A 36 -3.31 -0.81 -11.42
N ASP A 37 -4.61 -0.52 -11.51
CA ASP A 37 -5.12 0.86 -11.55
C ASP A 37 -5.21 1.51 -10.16
N LEU A 38 -5.05 0.73 -9.10
CA LEU A 38 -5.00 1.26 -7.74
C LEU A 38 -3.61 1.79 -7.38
N ILE A 39 -2.57 1.48 -8.18
CA ILE A 39 -1.24 2.04 -7.99
C ILE A 39 -1.32 3.55 -8.24
N GLY A 40 -0.85 4.33 -7.25
CA GLY A 40 -0.95 5.79 -7.26
C GLY A 40 -2.19 6.33 -6.55
N THR A 41 -2.97 5.48 -5.88
CA THR A 41 -4.13 5.89 -5.08
C THR A 41 -3.94 5.55 -3.60
N THR A 42 -4.73 6.19 -2.74
CA THR A 42 -4.91 5.78 -1.34
C THR A 42 -6.35 5.35 -1.16
N LEU A 43 -6.56 4.23 -0.49
CA LEU A 43 -7.89 3.73 -0.16
C LEU A 43 -7.96 3.35 1.32
N VAL A 44 -9.16 3.32 1.88
CA VAL A 44 -9.40 2.87 3.24
C VAL A 44 -10.11 1.53 3.18
N VAL A 45 -9.56 0.52 3.85
CA VAL A 45 -10.12 -0.83 3.96
C VAL A 45 -10.19 -1.19 5.44
N ASP A 46 -11.38 -1.55 5.93
CA ASP A 46 -11.62 -1.86 7.35
C ASP A 46 -11.12 -0.75 8.30
N GLY A 47 -11.20 0.51 7.87
CA GLY A 47 -10.69 1.66 8.64
C GLY A 47 -9.17 1.89 8.57
N ILE A 48 -8.43 1.07 7.82
CA ILE A 48 -6.98 1.14 7.67
C ILE A 48 -6.62 1.75 6.32
N ALA A 49 -5.68 2.70 6.30
CA ALA A 49 -5.18 3.24 5.05
C ALA A 49 -4.39 2.17 4.28
N CYS A 50 -4.59 2.10 2.96
CA CYS A 50 -3.90 1.17 2.08
C CYS A 50 -3.31 1.94 0.89
N ILE A 51 -2.01 1.78 0.64
CA ILE A 51 -1.32 2.39 -0.51
C ILE A 51 -0.63 1.29 -1.34
N PRO A 52 -1.23 0.88 -2.47
CA PRO A 52 -0.72 -0.21 -3.31
C PRO A 52 0.58 0.14 -4.04
N LEU A 53 1.49 -0.83 -4.13
CA LEU A 53 2.71 -0.75 -4.94
C LEU A 53 2.81 -1.90 -5.95
N PRO A 54 3.45 -1.68 -7.11
CA PRO A 54 3.80 -2.76 -8.02
C PRO A 54 4.82 -3.71 -7.38
N HIS A 55 4.82 -4.96 -7.83
CA HIS A 55 5.80 -5.94 -7.38
C HIS A 55 7.20 -5.64 -7.97
N PRO A 56 8.29 -5.68 -7.18
CA PRO A 56 9.62 -5.27 -7.65
C PRO A 56 10.36 -6.34 -8.48
N SER A 57 9.79 -7.54 -8.67
CA SER A 57 10.50 -8.70 -9.24
C SER A 57 10.89 -8.61 -10.73
N GLY A 58 10.48 -7.57 -11.45
CA GLY A 58 10.73 -7.47 -12.89
C GLY A 58 9.94 -8.46 -13.76
N ALA A 59 9.16 -9.38 -13.17
CA ALA A 59 8.37 -10.37 -13.91
C ALA A 59 7.21 -9.75 -14.72
N SER A 60 6.82 -8.52 -14.41
CA SER A 60 5.76 -7.79 -15.13
C SER A 60 6.36 -6.60 -15.88
N SER A 61 5.98 -6.45 -17.15
CA SER A 61 6.32 -5.28 -17.96
C SER A 61 5.46 -4.05 -17.64
N TRP A 62 4.55 -4.13 -16.65
CA TRP A 62 3.64 -3.05 -16.30
C TRP A 62 4.37 -1.72 -16.08
N ILE A 63 5.53 -1.71 -15.44
CA ILE A 63 6.27 -0.46 -15.15
C ILE A 63 6.70 0.33 -16.42
N TYR A 64 6.78 -0.34 -17.56
CA TYR A 64 7.11 0.26 -18.86
C TYR A 64 5.89 0.77 -19.62
N GLY A 65 4.67 0.48 -19.14
CA GLY A 65 3.45 1.02 -19.69
C GLY A 65 3.34 2.54 -19.49
N PRO A 66 2.59 3.23 -20.35
CA PRO A 66 2.45 4.69 -20.31
C PRO A 66 1.89 5.14 -18.95
N GLY A 67 2.55 6.12 -18.32
CA GLY A 67 2.12 6.72 -17.04
C GLY A 67 2.32 5.85 -15.79
N ASN A 68 2.80 4.61 -15.92
CA ASN A 68 2.93 3.70 -14.76
C ASN A 68 4.08 4.07 -13.82
N ARG A 69 5.14 4.70 -14.34
CA ARG A 69 6.19 5.29 -13.51
C ARG A 69 5.67 6.48 -12.69
N ASP A 70 4.77 7.28 -13.27
CA ASP A 70 4.14 8.40 -12.59
C ASP A 70 3.17 7.91 -11.50
N ARG A 71 2.40 6.85 -11.79
CA ARG A 71 1.56 6.17 -10.79
C ARG A 71 2.39 5.64 -9.61
N LEU A 72 3.55 5.02 -9.88
CA LEU A 72 4.47 4.60 -8.83
C LEU A 72 5.01 5.80 -8.03
N SER A 73 5.43 6.87 -8.70
CA SER A 73 5.90 8.09 -8.04
C SER A 73 4.81 8.70 -7.15
N ALA A 74 3.56 8.74 -7.62
CA ALA A 74 2.42 9.20 -6.84
C ALA A 74 2.20 8.33 -5.60
N ALA A 75 2.23 7.00 -5.72
CA ALA A 75 2.09 6.08 -4.59
C ALA A 75 3.18 6.32 -3.52
N LEU A 76 4.43 6.48 -3.95
CA LEU A 76 5.55 6.78 -3.04
C LEU A 76 5.38 8.14 -2.35
N LYS A 77 4.90 9.17 -3.07
CA LYS A 77 4.56 10.47 -2.49
C LYS A 77 3.43 10.36 -1.47
N HIS A 78 2.41 9.52 -1.71
CA HIS A 78 1.35 9.28 -0.74
C HIS A 78 1.88 8.63 0.54
N ILE A 79 2.82 7.67 0.44
CA ILE A 79 3.48 7.06 1.59
C ILE A 79 4.27 8.11 2.38
N GLY A 80 5.08 8.93 1.71
CA GLY A 80 5.82 10.02 2.35
C GLY A 80 4.91 11.00 3.09
N LYS A 81 3.86 11.50 2.41
CA LYS A 81 2.87 12.40 3.05
C LYS A 81 2.18 11.77 4.25
N TRP A 82 1.84 10.48 4.16
CA TRP A 82 1.24 9.76 5.27
C TRP A 82 2.21 9.69 6.46
N TRP A 83 3.47 9.33 6.18
CA TRP A 83 4.53 9.27 7.19
C TRP A 83 4.76 10.62 7.88
N ASP A 84 4.86 11.70 7.10
CA ASP A 84 5.01 13.06 7.62
C ASP A 84 3.84 13.45 8.53
N SER A 85 2.60 13.07 8.17
CA SER A 85 1.43 13.34 9.00
C SER A 85 1.43 12.58 10.34
N GLN A 86 2.08 11.42 10.39
CA GLN A 86 2.21 10.63 11.62
C GLN A 86 3.36 11.14 12.50
N ILE A 87 4.49 11.54 11.90
CA ILE A 87 5.62 12.12 12.65
C ILE A 87 5.30 13.52 13.17
N ALA A 88 4.63 14.35 12.37
CA ALA A 88 4.17 15.66 12.83
C ALA A 88 3.09 15.54 13.93
N GLY A 89 2.39 14.41 14.00
CA GLY A 89 1.48 14.06 15.10
C GLY A 89 2.14 13.37 16.29
N SER A 90 3.38 12.87 16.15
CA SER A 90 4.14 12.18 17.19
C SER A 90 5.11 13.11 17.90
N GLY A 91 4.77 14.39 18.04
CA GLY A 91 5.53 15.31 18.89
C GLY A 91 5.62 14.76 20.31
N THR A 92 6.74 14.11 20.62
CA THR A 92 7.41 14.37 21.89
C THR A 92 8.13 15.70 21.71
N PRO A 93 7.83 16.74 22.50
CA PRO A 93 8.63 17.95 22.50
C PRO A 93 10.02 17.60 23.03
N ASP A 94 11.05 18.00 22.29
CA ASP A 94 12.33 18.50 22.79
C ASP A 94 12.88 19.52 21.78
#